data_AF-A0A661C1F3-F1
#
_entry.id   AF-A0A661C1F3-F1
#
_cell.length_a   1.000
_cell.length_b   1.000
_cell.length_c   1.000
_cell.angle_alpha   90.00
_cell.angle_beta   90.00
_cell.angle_gamma   90.00
#
_symmetry.space_group_name_H-M   'P 1'
#
loop_
_entity.id
_entity.type
_entity.pdbx_description
1 polymer ?
#
loop_
_entity_poly.entity_id
_entity_poly.type
_entity_poly.pdbx_seq_one_letter_code
_entity_poly.pdbx_strand_id
1 'polypeptide(L)'
;MQLKPPFKIAVLAFIVIYINACSGNVIPDLSRLYKTAELPSRSRQAHSNDIQPPVILLHGAFGSRLNDRETNEEHWPGSLWRILFSDYEDIALAIDAESLMPATSTLVATDVTDEVVGKDYYGAIIRTLEQVGGYARGIPGEKKDADGRQYYLFVYDWREDNAQTSLQSFSSRLRDDVMRNS
;
A
#
# COMPACT_ATOMS: atom_id res chain seq x y z
N MET A 1 3.91 -12.36 50.27
CA MET A 1 4.75 -13.57 50.09
C MET A 1 5.82 -13.23 49.06
N GLN A 2 7.06 -12.93 49.49
CA GLN A 2 8.12 -12.50 48.57
C GLN A 2 8.81 -13.71 47.94
N LEU A 3 8.87 -13.74 46.61
CA LEU A 3 9.51 -14.82 45.85
C LEU A 3 11.03 -14.72 45.95
N LYS A 4 11.68 -15.84 46.24
CA LYS A 4 13.15 -15.92 46.36
C LYS A 4 13.83 -15.57 45.02
N PRO A 5 15.02 -14.92 45.04
CA PRO A 5 15.72 -14.48 43.83
C PRO A 5 15.86 -15.53 42.71
N PRO A 6 16.18 -16.83 42.97
CA PRO A 6 16.26 -17.82 41.89
C PRO A 6 14.90 -18.09 41.21
N PHE A 7 13.78 -17.92 41.94
CA PHE A 7 12.44 -18.11 41.40
C PHE A 7 12.04 -16.97 40.45
N LYS A 8 12.46 -15.73 40.75
CA LYS A 8 12.22 -14.58 39.87
C LYS A 8 12.94 -14.71 38.53
N ILE A 9 14.17 -15.25 38.55
CA ILE A 9 14.97 -15.49 37.33
C ILE A 9 14.30 -16.57 36.47
N ALA A 10 13.84 -17.66 37.08
CA ALA A 10 13.15 -18.73 36.37
C ALA A 10 11.84 -18.26 35.72
N VAL A 11 11.04 -17.44 36.41
CA VAL A 11 9.81 -16.86 35.86
C VAL A 11 10.12 -15.90 34.70
N LEU A 12 11.15 -15.07 34.83
CA LEU A 12 11.54 -14.14 33.76
C LEU A 12 12.01 -14.90 32.50
N ALA A 13 12.79 -15.97 32.68
CA ALA A 13 13.24 -16.82 31.58
C ALA A 13 12.06 -17.52 30.88
N PHE A 14 11.08 -18.00 31.66
CA PHE A 14 9.89 -18.65 31.11
C PHE A 14 9.02 -17.68 30.31
N ILE A 15 8.87 -16.44 30.78
CA ILE A 15 8.18 -15.38 30.03
C ILE A 15 8.88 -15.12 28.70
N VAL A 16 10.21 -14.92 28.69
CA VAL A 16 10.99 -14.67 27.45
C VAL A 16 10.84 -15.81 26.43
N ILE A 17 10.80 -17.05 26.89
CA ILE A 17 10.59 -18.22 26.01
C ILE A 17 9.17 -18.22 25.42
N TYR A 18 8.15 -17.89 26.22
CA TYR A 18 6.77 -17.82 25.75
C TYR A 18 6.54 -16.73 24.70
N ILE A 19 7.21 -15.58 24.78
CA ILE A 19 7.07 -14.50 23.78
C ILE A 19 7.70 -14.86 22.42
N ASN A 20 8.70 -15.74 22.40
CA ASN A 20 9.37 -16.17 21.16
C ASN A 20 8.71 -17.38 20.47
N ALA A 21 7.82 -18.10 21.16
CA ALA A 21 7.17 -19.30 20.63
C ALA A 21 6.03 -19.00 19.64
N CYS A 22 5.57 -17.75 19.54
CA CYS A 22 4.43 -17.35 18.69
C CYS A 22 4.80 -16.60 17.41
N SER A 23 6.08 -16.48 17.04
CA SER A 23 6.51 -15.66 15.89
C SER A 23 6.78 -16.45 14.59
N GLY A 24 6.36 -17.72 14.52
CA GLY A 24 6.50 -18.55 13.32
C GLY A 24 5.53 -18.16 12.22
N ASN A 25 5.78 -17.05 11.52
CA ASN A 25 5.04 -16.69 10.32
C ASN A 25 5.45 -17.65 9.19
N VAL A 26 4.59 -18.63 8.90
CA VAL A 26 4.72 -19.47 7.70
C VAL A 26 4.37 -18.60 6.50
N ILE A 27 5.39 -18.03 5.85
CA ILE A 27 5.21 -17.31 4.60
C ILE A 27 5.04 -18.36 3.49
N PRO A 28 3.88 -18.40 2.79
CA PRO A 28 3.68 -19.33 1.69
C PRO A 28 4.67 -19.06 0.56
N ASP A 29 5.11 -20.09 -0.17
CA ASP A 29 5.98 -19.93 -1.34
C ASP A 29 5.20 -19.30 -2.51
N LEU A 30 5.20 -17.98 -2.54
CA LEU A 30 4.51 -17.17 -3.56
C LEU A 30 5.11 -17.38 -4.95
N SER A 31 6.39 -17.74 -5.05
CA SER A 31 7.07 -18.02 -6.32
C SER A 31 6.38 -19.15 -7.07
N ARG A 32 5.91 -20.17 -6.34
CA ARG A 32 5.17 -21.28 -6.92
C ARG A 32 3.79 -20.85 -7.47
N LEU A 33 3.11 -19.91 -6.82
CA LEU A 33 1.81 -19.40 -7.28
C LEU A 33 1.95 -18.62 -8.58
N TYR A 34 2.93 -17.71 -8.65
CA TYR A 34 3.18 -16.91 -9.85
C TYR A 34 3.65 -17.77 -11.04
N LYS A 35 4.45 -18.82 -10.81
CA LYS A 35 4.80 -19.81 -11.84
C LYS A 35 3.60 -20.62 -12.32
N THR A 36 2.59 -20.86 -11.47
CA THR A 36 1.38 -21.59 -11.87
C THR A 36 0.48 -20.74 -12.78
N ALA A 37 0.53 -19.41 -12.67
CA ALA A 37 -0.18 -18.49 -13.57
C ALA A 37 0.39 -18.43 -14.99
N GLU A 38 1.62 -18.93 -15.19
CA GLU A 38 2.27 -19.05 -16.51
C GLU A 38 1.82 -20.30 -17.28
N LEU A 39 1.11 -21.23 -16.63
CA LEU A 39 0.44 -22.32 -17.33
C LEU A 39 -0.77 -21.75 -18.08
N PRO A 40 -0.98 -22.12 -19.35
CA PRO A 40 -2.07 -21.58 -20.16
C PRO A 40 -3.41 -21.95 -19.51
N SER A 41 -4.00 -20.97 -18.83
CA SER A 41 -5.27 -21.12 -18.13
C SER A 41 -6.32 -21.42 -19.20
N ARG A 42 -6.96 -22.60 -19.14
CA ARG A 42 -8.00 -23.06 -20.08
C ARG A 42 -9.22 -22.13 -20.20
N SER A 43 -9.29 -21.06 -19.41
CA SER A 43 -10.30 -20.00 -19.48
C SER A 43 -9.96 -18.83 -20.41
N ARG A 44 -8.77 -18.80 -21.03
CA ARG A 44 -8.38 -17.74 -21.97
C ARG A 44 -8.62 -18.18 -23.42
N GLN A 45 -9.86 -18.02 -23.90
CA GLN A 45 -10.16 -18.14 -25.31
C GLN A 45 -9.60 -16.89 -26.03
N ALA A 46 -8.41 -17.05 -26.61
CA ALA A 46 -7.80 -16.27 -27.68
C ALA A 46 -7.79 -14.73 -27.55
N HIS A 47 -6.65 -14.19 -27.13
CA HIS A 47 -6.02 -13.07 -27.85
C HIS A 47 -4.53 -13.39 -28.00
N SER A 48 -4.06 -13.31 -29.24
CA SER A 48 -2.67 -13.40 -29.63
C SER A 48 -1.87 -12.27 -28.97
N ASN A 49 -0.69 -12.62 -28.45
CA ASN A 49 0.26 -11.83 -27.67
C ASN A 49 0.04 -11.92 -26.16
N ASP A 50 1.14 -12.23 -25.48
CA ASP A 50 1.30 -12.64 -24.08
C ASP A 50 1.02 -11.50 -23.08
N ILE A 51 -0.06 -10.74 -23.28
CA ILE A 51 -0.37 -9.55 -22.50
C ILE A 51 -0.98 -10.00 -21.16
N GLN A 52 -0.12 -10.12 -20.14
CA GLN A 52 -0.55 -10.22 -18.76
C GLN A 52 -1.26 -8.91 -18.37
N PRO A 53 -2.49 -8.95 -17.83
CA PRO A 53 -3.21 -7.74 -17.45
C PRO A 53 -2.47 -6.99 -16.34
N PRO A 54 -2.46 -5.64 -16.38
CA PRO A 54 -1.80 -4.84 -15.36
C PRO A 54 -2.49 -5.01 -14.00
N VAL A 55 -1.69 -4.97 -12.92
CA VAL A 55 -2.19 -4.98 -11.54
C VAL A 55 -2.39 -3.54 -11.08
N ILE A 56 -3.50 -3.26 -10.41
CA ILE A 56 -3.75 -1.95 -9.78
C ILE A 56 -3.88 -2.20 -8.28
N LEU A 57 -3.01 -1.58 -7.49
CA LEU A 57 -3.13 -1.58 -6.03
C LEU A 57 -3.97 -0.38 -5.60
N LEU A 58 -5.09 -0.66 -4.95
CA LEU A 58 -5.92 0.34 -4.27
C LEU A 58 -5.69 0.22 -2.77
N HIS A 59 -5.27 1.32 -2.15
CA HIS A 59 -5.14 1.36 -0.69
C HIS A 59 -6.49 1.62 -0.03
N GLY A 60 -6.62 1.24 1.25
CA GLY A 60 -7.76 1.61 2.10
C GLY A 60 -7.56 2.96 2.81
N ALA A 61 -8.42 3.21 3.81
CA ALA A 61 -8.27 4.37 4.69
C ALA A 61 -6.87 4.43 5.32
N PHE A 62 -6.32 5.65 5.45
CA PHE A 62 -4.96 5.91 5.95
C PHE A 62 -3.82 5.31 5.11
N GLY A 63 -4.15 4.79 3.93
CA GLY A 63 -3.25 3.99 3.11
C GLY A 63 -2.34 4.77 2.18
N SER A 64 -2.52 6.09 2.05
CA SER A 64 -1.60 6.99 1.35
C SER A 64 -0.95 7.97 2.29
N ARG A 65 0.28 8.36 1.94
CA ARG A 65 1.03 9.47 2.54
C ARG A 65 0.36 10.79 2.15
N LEU A 66 0.29 11.72 3.10
CA LEU A 66 -0.21 13.07 2.87
C LEU A 66 0.93 14.06 3.03
N ASN A 67 1.24 14.79 1.97
CA ASN A 67 2.27 15.82 1.98
C ASN A 67 1.64 17.18 1.72
N ASP A 68 2.18 18.22 2.34
CA ASP A 68 1.84 19.58 1.97
C ASP A 68 2.32 19.87 0.53
N ARG A 69 1.43 20.40 -0.31
CA ARG A 69 1.72 20.61 -1.74
C ARG A 69 2.82 21.64 -1.99
N GLU A 70 2.97 22.63 -1.10
CA GLU A 70 3.91 23.73 -1.30
C GLU A 70 5.30 23.39 -0.78
N THR A 71 5.36 22.76 0.40
CA THR A 71 6.61 22.46 1.10
C THR A 71 7.10 21.03 0.88
N ASN A 72 6.22 20.14 0.39
CA ASN A 72 6.43 18.70 0.31
C ASN A 72 6.65 18.01 1.68
N GLU A 73 6.37 18.69 2.79
CA GLU A 73 6.47 18.15 4.13
C GLU A 73 5.43 17.04 4.35
N GLU A 74 5.82 15.92 4.96
CA GLU A 74 4.93 14.79 5.23
C GLU A 74 4.14 14.99 6.53
N HIS A 75 2.83 15.08 6.43
CA HIS A 75 1.89 15.18 7.55
C HIS A 75 1.28 13.84 7.95
N TRP A 76 1.24 12.88 7.03
CA TRP A 76 0.84 11.50 7.33
C TRP A 76 1.71 10.51 6.55
N PRO A 77 2.19 9.43 7.19
CA PRO A 77 2.05 9.09 8.61
C PRO A 77 2.88 9.99 9.53
N GLY A 78 3.93 10.64 8.98
CA GLY A 78 4.82 11.52 9.73
C GLY A 78 5.69 10.75 10.73
N SER A 79 6.15 11.46 11.77
CA SER A 79 7.08 10.89 12.76
C SER A 79 6.41 9.90 13.73
N LEU A 80 7.19 9.00 14.34
CA LEU A 80 6.72 8.07 15.37
C LEU A 80 6.06 8.77 16.57
N TRP A 81 6.58 9.93 16.97
CA TRP A 81 6.01 10.71 18.07
C TRP A 81 4.60 11.21 17.76
N ARG A 82 4.37 11.60 16.51
CA ARG A 82 3.05 12.00 16.02
C ARG A 82 2.07 10.83 16.10
N ILE A 83 2.49 9.64 15.64
CA ILE A 83 1.64 8.45 15.67
C ILE A 83 1.21 8.08 17.09
N LEU A 84 2.10 8.25 18.07
CA LEU A 84 1.85 7.85 19.46
C LEU A 84 1.12 8.91 20.30
N PHE A 85 1.24 10.19 19.96
CA PHE A 85 0.84 11.28 20.86
C PHE A 85 0.06 12.44 20.21
N SER A 86 -0.19 12.42 18.88
CA SER A 86 -0.94 13.48 18.20
C SER A 86 -2.46 13.30 18.32
N ASP A 87 -3.19 14.42 18.26
CA ASP A 87 -4.65 14.48 18.10
C ASP A 87 -5.10 14.46 16.63
N TYR A 88 -4.15 14.68 15.70
CA TYR A 88 -4.33 14.65 14.25
C TYR A 88 -5.27 15.73 13.68
N GLU A 89 -5.47 16.84 14.40
CA GLU A 89 -6.32 17.94 13.92
C GLU A 89 -5.79 18.57 12.62
N ASP A 90 -4.47 18.61 12.45
CA ASP A 90 -3.81 19.22 11.29
C ASP A 90 -4.00 18.43 9.98
N ILE A 91 -4.41 17.15 10.05
CA ILE A 91 -4.77 16.36 8.87
C ILE A 91 -6.29 16.23 8.70
N ALA A 92 -7.10 16.78 9.60
CA ALA A 92 -8.54 16.75 9.46
C ALA A 92 -8.97 17.55 8.23
N LEU A 93 -9.90 17.00 7.45
CA LEU A 93 -10.48 17.69 6.31
C LEU A 93 -11.54 18.67 6.82
N ALA A 94 -11.27 19.96 6.74
CA ALA A 94 -12.23 20.98 7.12
C ALA A 94 -13.46 20.92 6.20
N ILE A 95 -14.66 21.09 6.75
CA ILE A 95 -15.91 21.12 6.00
C ILE A 95 -16.38 22.56 5.91
N ASP A 96 -16.66 23.01 4.69
CA ASP A 96 -17.28 24.31 4.46
C ASP A 96 -18.74 24.27 4.93
N ALA A 97 -19.10 25.18 5.84
CA ALA A 97 -20.39 25.13 6.54
C ALA A 97 -21.59 25.45 5.64
N GLU A 98 -21.37 26.13 4.50
CA GLU A 98 -22.42 26.51 3.56
C GLU A 98 -22.66 25.42 2.51
N SER A 99 -21.60 24.95 1.86
CA SER A 99 -21.67 23.92 0.81
C SER A 99 -21.75 22.49 1.36
N LEU A 100 -21.36 22.28 2.62
CA LEU A 100 -21.17 20.96 3.25
C LEU A 100 -20.17 20.07 2.50
N MET A 101 -19.31 20.69 1.69
CA MET A 101 -18.25 20.02 0.95
C MET A 101 -16.92 20.18 1.68
N PRO A 102 -15.95 19.29 1.44
CA PRO A 102 -14.57 19.52 1.84
C PRO A 102 -14.05 20.89 1.40
N ALA A 103 -13.51 21.64 2.34
CA ALA A 103 -12.74 22.83 2.04
C ALA A 103 -11.44 22.44 1.31
N THR A 104 -10.87 23.38 0.56
CA THR A 104 -9.61 23.13 -0.15
C THR A 104 -8.48 22.84 0.84
N SER A 105 -7.89 21.65 0.72
CA SER A 105 -6.72 21.21 1.50
C SER A 105 -5.42 21.51 0.75
N THR A 106 -4.39 21.97 1.48
CA THR A 106 -3.01 22.04 0.96
C THR A 106 -2.35 20.68 0.91
N LEU A 107 -2.78 19.74 1.77
CA LEU A 107 -2.30 18.37 1.77
C LEU A 107 -2.79 17.60 0.54
N VAL A 108 -1.90 16.81 -0.04
CA VAL A 108 -2.13 15.95 -1.20
C VAL A 108 -1.59 14.54 -0.96
N ALA A 109 -2.28 13.55 -1.54
CA ALA A 109 -1.81 12.18 -1.51
C ALA A 109 -0.65 11.97 -2.51
N THR A 110 0.46 11.39 -2.05
CA THR A 110 1.72 11.31 -2.84
C THR A 110 2.13 9.88 -3.17
N ASP A 111 2.14 8.98 -2.19
CA ASP A 111 2.41 7.55 -2.38
C ASP A 111 1.59 6.71 -1.38
N VAL A 112 1.67 5.38 -1.47
CA VAL A 112 1.12 4.51 -0.43
C VAL A 112 2.00 4.51 0.82
N THR A 113 1.35 4.28 1.97
CA THR A 113 2.01 4.09 3.25
C THR A 113 2.63 2.69 3.30
N ASP A 114 3.89 2.55 2.89
CA ASP A 114 4.57 1.26 2.77
C ASP A 114 4.96 0.64 4.12
N GLU A 115 5.70 1.37 4.95
CA GLU A 115 6.16 0.94 6.27
C GLU A 115 5.99 2.04 7.31
N VAL A 116 5.32 1.70 8.42
CA VAL A 116 5.14 2.62 9.56
C VAL A 116 5.34 1.84 10.85
N VAL A 117 6.26 2.32 11.70
CA VAL A 117 6.55 1.73 13.02
C VAL A 117 6.93 0.23 12.91
N GLY A 118 7.72 -0.14 11.90
CA GLY A 118 8.11 -1.54 11.64
C GLY A 118 6.97 -2.45 11.20
N LYS A 119 5.76 -1.89 10.98
CA LYS A 119 4.65 -2.60 10.37
C LYS A 119 4.61 -2.26 8.89
N ASP A 120 4.77 -3.30 8.11
CA ASP A 120 4.65 -3.26 6.66
C ASP A 120 3.18 -3.39 6.27
N TYR A 121 2.60 -2.32 5.71
CA TYR A 121 1.19 -2.29 5.30
C TYR A 121 1.05 -2.72 3.83
N TYR A 122 1.79 -2.07 2.92
CA TYR A 122 1.76 -2.35 1.49
C TYR A 122 3.12 -2.75 0.90
N GLY A 123 4.22 -2.56 1.63
CA GLY A 123 5.55 -2.96 1.18
C GLY A 123 5.67 -4.45 0.87
N ALA A 124 5.02 -5.33 1.62
CA ALA A 124 5.10 -6.78 1.41
C ALA A 124 4.48 -7.21 0.08
N ILE A 125 3.33 -6.62 -0.29
CA ILE A 125 2.70 -6.89 -1.58
C ILE A 125 3.47 -6.24 -2.73
N ILE A 126 4.00 -5.02 -2.55
CA ILE A 126 4.84 -4.35 -3.56
C ILE A 126 6.09 -5.17 -3.84
N ARG A 127 6.85 -5.56 -2.81
CA ARG A 127 8.04 -6.41 -2.96
C ARG A 127 7.71 -7.76 -3.58
N THR A 128 6.55 -8.34 -3.26
CA THR A 128 6.11 -9.59 -3.91
C THR A 128 5.89 -9.38 -5.41
N LEU A 129 5.18 -8.31 -5.79
CA LEU A 129 4.94 -7.99 -7.20
C LEU A 129 6.25 -7.79 -7.95
N GLU A 130 7.19 -7.04 -7.38
CA GLU A 130 8.48 -6.73 -8.00
C GLU A 130 9.43 -7.93 -8.04
N GLN A 131 9.70 -8.53 -6.88
CA GLN A 131 10.76 -9.53 -6.72
C GLN A 131 10.34 -10.93 -7.15
N VAL A 132 9.05 -11.28 -6.99
CA VAL A 132 8.53 -12.62 -7.28
C VAL A 132 7.68 -12.62 -8.55
N GLY A 133 6.81 -11.61 -8.70
CA GLY A 133 5.88 -11.51 -9.81
C GLY A 133 6.49 -10.97 -11.11
N GLY A 134 7.68 -10.37 -11.04
CA GLY A 134 8.35 -9.73 -12.18
C GLY A 134 7.63 -8.48 -12.68
N TYR A 135 6.86 -7.83 -11.81
CA TYR A 135 6.15 -6.59 -12.14
C TYR A 135 7.05 -5.37 -11.96
N ALA A 136 6.94 -4.40 -12.85
CA ALA A 136 7.53 -3.07 -12.70
C ALA A 136 6.46 -2.03 -12.37
N ARG A 137 6.79 -1.05 -11.51
CA ARG A 137 5.89 0.08 -11.22
C ARG A 137 5.73 0.93 -12.47
N GLY A 138 4.50 1.09 -12.93
CA GLY A 138 4.15 2.01 -14.00
C GLY A 138 3.66 3.35 -13.45
N ILE A 139 3.82 4.40 -14.25
CA ILE A 139 3.20 5.71 -14.02
C ILE A 139 2.06 5.84 -15.04
N PRO A 140 0.79 6.00 -14.60
CA PRO A 140 -0.33 6.14 -15.53
C PRO A 140 -0.15 7.35 -16.45
N GLY A 141 -0.25 7.14 -17.76
CA GLY A 141 -0.05 8.12 -18.82
C GLY A 141 1.33 8.08 -19.48
N GLU A 142 2.33 7.49 -18.82
CA GLU A 142 3.70 7.40 -19.33
C GLU A 142 3.93 6.16 -20.21
N LYS A 143 4.81 6.30 -21.20
CA LYS A 143 5.13 5.20 -22.11
C LYS A 143 5.94 4.14 -21.33
N LYS A 144 5.64 2.86 -21.56
CA LYS A 144 6.39 1.76 -20.96
C LYS A 144 7.85 1.80 -21.44
N ASP A 145 8.79 1.80 -20.51
CA ASP A 145 10.22 1.65 -20.83
C ASP A 145 10.61 0.19 -21.09
N ALA A 146 9.80 -0.78 -20.66
CA ALA A 146 10.13 -2.20 -20.76
C ALA A 146 8.92 -3.07 -21.14
N ASP A 147 9.21 -4.12 -21.91
CA ASP A 147 8.31 -5.21 -22.25
C ASP A 147 8.21 -6.13 -21.02
N GLY A 148 7.24 -5.85 -20.14
CA GLY A 148 7.16 -6.50 -18.83
C GLY A 148 5.81 -6.30 -18.15
N ARG A 149 5.55 -7.12 -17.13
CA ARG A 149 4.34 -7.02 -16.31
C ARG A 149 4.35 -5.69 -15.57
N GLN A 150 3.20 -5.01 -15.47
CA GLN A 150 3.12 -3.72 -14.82
C GLN A 150 2.14 -3.70 -13.68
N TYR A 151 2.52 -3.01 -12.61
CA TYR A 151 1.61 -2.66 -11.54
C TYR A 151 1.54 -1.13 -11.38
N TYR A 152 0.37 -0.64 -10.98
CA TYR A 152 0.10 0.77 -10.78
C TYR A 152 -0.46 0.98 -9.37
N LEU A 153 -0.10 2.09 -8.75
CA LEU A 153 -0.69 2.51 -7.49
C LEU A 153 -1.79 3.53 -7.78
N PHE A 154 -3.00 3.24 -7.31
CA PHE A 154 -4.05 4.24 -7.25
C PHE A 154 -3.97 4.95 -5.90
N VAL A 155 -3.23 6.05 -5.89
CA VAL A 155 -3.01 6.90 -4.71
C VAL A 155 -4.08 7.99 -4.69
N TYR A 156 -4.89 8.01 -3.64
CA TYR A 156 -5.95 9.01 -3.45
C TYR A 156 -5.91 9.55 -2.02
N ASP A 157 -6.47 10.75 -1.83
CA ASP A 157 -6.68 11.29 -0.48
C ASP A 157 -7.80 10.51 0.19
N TRP A 158 -7.45 9.68 1.16
CA TRP A 158 -8.39 8.82 1.86
C TRP A 158 -9.36 9.59 2.78
N ARG A 159 -9.15 10.90 2.98
CA ARG A 159 -10.05 11.77 3.74
C ARG A 159 -11.25 12.21 2.90
N GLU A 160 -11.11 12.18 1.58
CA GLU A 160 -12.14 12.56 0.62
C GLU A 160 -13.00 11.36 0.18
N ASP A 161 -14.19 11.65 -0.33
CA ASP A 161 -15.04 10.62 -0.96
C ASP A 161 -14.39 10.18 -2.29
N ASN A 162 -14.27 8.86 -2.47
CA ASN A 162 -13.67 8.25 -3.65
C ASN A 162 -14.61 8.23 -4.87
N ALA A 163 -15.89 8.58 -4.70
CA ALA A 163 -16.95 8.22 -5.63
C ALA A 163 -17.00 9.01 -6.96
N GLN A 164 -16.39 10.21 -7.09
CA GLN A 164 -16.75 11.07 -8.23
C GLN A 164 -15.66 11.52 -9.20
N THR A 165 -14.35 11.57 -8.86
CA THR A 165 -13.39 12.20 -9.79
C THR A 165 -12.02 11.51 -9.92
N SER A 166 -11.43 11.01 -8.83
CA SER A 166 -10.08 10.44 -8.86
C SER A 166 -10.01 9.07 -9.54
N LEU A 167 -10.97 8.19 -9.28
CA LEU A 167 -10.96 6.82 -9.84
C LEU A 167 -11.27 6.80 -11.34
N GLN A 168 -12.22 7.61 -11.80
CA GLN A 168 -12.59 7.67 -13.21
C GLN A 168 -11.44 8.22 -14.07
N SER A 169 -10.82 9.32 -13.64
CA SER A 169 -9.66 9.92 -14.34
C SER A 169 -8.45 8.99 -14.34
N PHE A 170 -8.20 8.26 -13.25
CA PHE A 170 -7.18 7.22 -13.20
C PHE A 170 -7.46 6.07 -14.18
N SER A 171 -8.68 5.55 -14.19
CA SER A 171 -9.11 4.48 -15.10
C SER A 171 -8.96 4.89 -16.57
N SER A 172 -9.29 6.14 -16.91
CA SER A 172 -9.09 6.66 -18.27
C SER A 172 -7.62 6.68 -18.67
N ARG A 173 -6.72 7.21 -17.83
CA ARG A 173 -5.28 7.24 -18.11
C ARG A 173 -4.71 5.84 -18.30
N LEU A 174 -5.09 4.89 -17.47
CA LEU A 174 -4.67 3.49 -17.61
C LEU A 174 -5.21 2.85 -18.90
N ARG A 175 -6.46 3.14 -19.28
CA ARG A 175 -7.03 2.64 -20.53
C ARG A 175 -6.21 3.13 -21.72
N ASP A 176 -5.82 4.40 -21.72
CA ASP A 176 -4.99 4.97 -22.79
C ASP A 176 -3.61 4.30 -22.84
N ASP A 177 -3.01 3.97 -21.69
CA ASP A 177 -1.74 3.24 -21.65
C ASP A 177 -1.85 1.81 -22.17
N VAL A 178 -2.91 1.08 -21.79
CA VAL A 178 -3.14 -0.28 -22.29
C VAL A 178 -3.34 -0.25 -23.80
N MET A 179 -4.13 0.69 -24.32
CA MET A 179 -4.39 0.83 -25.75
C MET A 179 -3.16 1.28 -26.55
N ARG A 180 -2.29 2.13 -25.99
CA ARG A 180 -1.07 2.60 -26.67
C ARG A 180 0.00 1.51 -26.82
N ASN A 181 -0.07 0.47 -25.98
CA ASN A 181 0.93 -0.60 -25.92
C ASN A 181 0.39 -1.96 -26.38
N SER A 182 -0.76 -1.98 -27.08
CA SER A 182 -1.37 -3.17 -27.73
C SER A 182 -1.19 -3.09 -29.24
#